data_AF-A0A2V7JCF6-F1
#
_entry.id   AF-A0A2V7JCF6-F1
#
_cell.length_a   1.000
_cell.length_b   1.000
_cell.length_c   1.000
_cell.angle_alpha   90.00
_cell.angle_beta   90.00
_cell.angle_gamma   90.00
#
_symmetry.space_group_name_H-M   'P 1'
#
loop_
_entity.id
_entity.type
_entity.pdbx_description
1 polymer ?
#
loop_
_entity_poly.entity_id
_entity_poly.type
_entity_poly.pdbx_seq_one_letter_code
_entity_poly.pdbx_strand_id
1 'polypeptide(L)'
;MAMSIAGIVEPRLVPPHLWPAAPSSAKPPEAIDQLLRDVAAGSASARLAPGLAGFISPDMRERVARRLKGATAWTFVGCDDVDGRGMSRLGTQITRICYAKGLGPAPNSLATVLYGADWRAAGIEFYSF
;
A
#
# COMPACT_ATOMS: atom_id res chain seq x y z
N MET A 1 13.17 -16.51 24.70
CA MET A 1 12.01 -16.74 25.58
C MET A 1 10.83 -15.99 24.96
N ALA A 2 9.78 -16.69 24.54
CA ALA A 2 8.59 -16.07 23.96
C ALA A 2 7.58 -15.82 25.08
N MET A 3 7.22 -14.56 25.31
CA MET A 3 6.10 -14.21 26.17
C MET A 3 4.82 -14.48 25.38
N SER A 4 4.12 -15.56 25.69
CA SER A 4 2.80 -15.81 25.15
C SER A 4 1.81 -14.93 25.92
N ILE A 5 1.20 -13.97 25.24
CA ILE A 5 0.08 -13.21 25.81
C ILE A 5 -1.09 -14.19 25.90
N ALA A 6 -1.47 -14.58 27.11
CA ALA A 6 -2.71 -15.31 27.35
C ALA A 6 -3.90 -14.36 27.19
N GLY A 7 -4.27 -14.10 25.93
CA GLY A 7 -5.51 -13.39 25.61
C GLY A 7 -6.70 -14.34 25.78
N ILE A 8 -7.70 -13.94 26.56
CA ILE A 8 -9.01 -14.59 26.54
C ILE A 8 -9.65 -14.25 25.19
N VAL A 9 -9.81 -15.26 24.33
CA VAL A 9 -10.53 -15.11 23.07
C VAL A 9 -12.02 -15.26 23.39
N GLU A 10 -12.74 -14.14 23.47
CA GLU A 10 -14.21 -14.13 23.59
C GLU A 10 -14.82 -14.59 22.26
N PRO A 11 -15.47 -15.78 22.18
CA PRO A 11 -15.97 -16.33 20.93
C PRO A 11 -17.00 -15.44 20.23
N ARG A 12 -17.72 -14.58 20.97
CA ARG A 12 -18.63 -13.58 20.40
C ARG A 12 -17.93 -12.36 19.80
N LEU A 13 -16.67 -12.13 20.16
CA LEU A 13 -15.79 -11.11 19.60
C LEU A 13 -14.82 -11.68 18.56
N VAL A 14 -14.76 -13.00 18.41
CA VAL A 14 -14.15 -13.63 17.23
C VAL A 14 -14.93 -13.11 16.03
N PRO A 15 -14.27 -12.58 14.98
CA PRO A 15 -14.99 -11.88 13.93
C PRO A 15 -15.40 -12.82 12.78
N PRO A 16 -16.69 -13.18 12.67
CA PRO A 16 -17.35 -13.36 11.39
C PRO A 16 -18.10 -12.10 10.92
N HIS A 17 -18.23 -11.08 11.78
CA HIS A 17 -19.13 -9.92 11.56
C HIS A 17 -18.40 -8.60 11.25
N LEU A 18 -17.10 -8.50 11.57
CA LEU A 18 -16.29 -7.28 11.39
C LEU A 18 -15.61 -7.18 10.01
N TRP A 19 -15.77 -8.21 9.17
CA TRP A 19 -15.41 -8.17 7.75
C TRP A 19 -16.70 -8.10 6.91
N PRO A 20 -17.36 -6.92 6.82
CA PRO A 20 -18.64 -6.81 6.12
C PRO A 20 -18.53 -7.04 4.61
N ALA A 21 -17.32 -7.05 4.05
CA ALA A 21 -17.07 -7.34 2.64
C ALA A 21 -15.77 -8.12 2.49
N ALA A 22 -15.75 -9.07 1.56
CA ALA A 22 -14.49 -9.59 1.05
C ALA A 22 -13.62 -8.41 0.55
N PRO A 23 -12.28 -8.47 0.68
CA PRO A 23 -11.39 -7.47 0.10
C PRO A 23 -11.80 -7.20 -1.34
N SER A 24 -11.81 -5.93 -1.73
CA SER A 24 -12.30 -5.56 -3.07
C SER A 24 -11.53 -6.36 -4.12
N SER A 25 -12.26 -6.93 -5.08
CA SER A 25 -11.64 -7.53 -6.26
C SER A 25 -11.01 -6.49 -7.18
N ALA A 26 -11.25 -5.19 -6.91
CA ALA A 26 -10.61 -4.10 -7.61
C ALA A 26 -9.10 -4.19 -7.42
N LYS A 27 -8.38 -4.10 -8.54
CA LYS A 27 -6.93 -4.04 -8.60
C LYS A 27 -6.54 -2.79 -9.37
N PRO A 28 -5.43 -2.14 -9.01
CA PRO A 28 -4.88 -1.10 -9.85
C PRO A 28 -4.60 -1.65 -11.25
N PRO A 29 -4.78 -0.86 -12.31
CA PRO A 29 -4.52 -1.28 -13.69
C PRO A 29 -3.06 -1.67 -13.92
N GLU A 30 -2.17 -1.15 -13.07
CA GLU A 30 -0.77 -1.50 -13.04
C GLU A 30 -0.39 -2.17 -11.72
N ALA A 31 0.53 -3.13 -11.79
CA ALA A 31 1.07 -3.76 -10.60
C ALA A 31 1.81 -2.75 -9.71
N ILE A 32 1.60 -2.84 -8.40
CA ILE A 32 2.20 -1.91 -7.43
C ILE A 32 3.73 -1.92 -7.54
N ASP A 33 4.36 -3.06 -7.77
CA ASP A 33 5.81 -3.14 -7.88
C ASP A 33 6.34 -2.41 -9.13
N GLN A 34 5.59 -2.42 -10.23
CA GLN A 34 5.93 -1.63 -11.41
C GLN A 34 5.81 -0.13 -11.12
N LEU A 35 4.74 0.32 -10.46
CA LEU A 35 4.60 1.72 -10.01
C LEU A 35 5.78 2.13 -9.14
N LEU A 36 6.18 1.30 -8.17
CA LEU A 36 7.31 1.57 -7.30
C LEU A 36 8.63 1.66 -8.08
N ARG A 37 8.85 0.79 -9.07
CA ARG A 37 10.05 0.84 -9.95
C ARG A 37 10.09 2.15 -10.72
N ASP A 38 8.96 2.58 -11.27
CA ASP A 38 8.86 3.83 -12.01
C ASP A 38 9.02 5.07 -11.12
N VAL A 39 8.57 5.01 -9.86
CA VAL A 39 8.85 6.05 -8.88
C VAL A 39 10.35 6.12 -8.57
N ALA A 40 10.99 4.97 -8.32
CA ALA A 40 12.43 4.90 -8.08
C ALA A 40 13.24 5.42 -9.27
N ALA A 41 12.79 5.15 -10.50
CA ALA A 41 13.42 5.63 -11.74
C ALA A 41 13.08 7.10 -12.05
N GLY A 42 12.08 7.70 -11.40
CA GLY A 42 11.61 9.05 -11.70
C GLY A 42 10.73 9.16 -12.96
N SER A 43 10.23 8.04 -13.49
CA SER A 43 9.38 7.93 -14.69
C SER A 43 7.88 7.89 -14.40
N ALA A 44 7.45 7.85 -13.13
CA ALA A 44 6.04 7.64 -12.76
C ALA A 44 5.10 8.86 -12.92
N SER A 45 5.52 9.99 -13.50
CA SER A 45 4.78 11.27 -13.44
C SER A 45 3.30 11.19 -13.86
N ALA A 46 2.98 10.41 -14.91
CA ALA A 46 1.60 10.23 -15.39
C ALA A 46 0.73 9.41 -14.42
N ARG A 47 1.34 8.58 -13.57
CA ARG A 47 0.69 7.64 -12.65
C ARG A 47 0.58 8.16 -11.23
N LEU A 48 1.22 9.28 -10.94
CA LEU A 48 1.15 9.97 -9.65
C LEU A 48 0.10 11.07 -9.75
N ALA A 49 -0.73 11.22 -8.72
CA ALA A 49 -1.59 12.38 -8.62
C ALA A 49 -0.71 13.66 -8.52
N PRO A 50 -1.16 14.82 -9.03
CA PRO A 50 -0.34 16.03 -9.09
C PRO A 50 0.31 16.41 -7.74
N GLY A 51 -0.43 16.28 -6.65
CA GLY A 51 0.08 16.56 -5.30
C GLY A 51 1.24 15.65 -4.90
N LEU A 52 1.14 14.34 -5.17
CA LEU A 52 2.24 13.41 -4.91
C LEU A 52 3.41 13.66 -5.88
N ALA A 53 3.13 13.90 -7.16
CA ALA A 53 4.17 14.17 -8.16
C ALA A 53 5.07 15.37 -7.76
N GLY A 54 4.47 16.43 -7.20
CA GLY A 54 5.21 17.59 -6.66
C GLY A 54 5.92 17.33 -5.33
N PHE A 55 5.53 16.29 -4.59
CA PHE A 55 6.11 15.95 -3.29
C PHE A 55 7.28 14.96 -3.37
N ILE A 56 7.37 14.15 -4.43
CA ILE A 56 8.44 13.14 -4.56
C ILE A 56 9.80 13.81 -4.74
N SER A 57 10.62 13.76 -3.69
CA SER A 57 12.03 14.17 -3.69
C SER A 57 12.98 13.04 -4.13
N PRO A 58 14.24 13.36 -4.51
CA PRO A 58 15.28 12.36 -4.75
C PRO A 58 15.43 11.36 -3.59
N ASP A 59 15.47 11.84 -2.34
CA ASP A 59 15.54 10.97 -1.15
C ASP A 59 14.38 9.99 -1.05
N MET A 60 13.17 10.42 -1.45
CA MET A 60 12.01 9.53 -1.48
C MET A 60 12.16 8.45 -2.54
N ARG A 61 12.66 8.80 -3.74
CA ARG A 61 12.95 7.82 -4.80
C ARG A 61 13.99 6.81 -4.36
N GLU A 62 15.04 7.25 -3.68
CA GLU A 62 16.05 6.35 -3.12
C GLU A 62 15.50 5.43 -2.03
N ARG A 63 14.64 5.95 -1.14
CA ARG A 63 13.94 5.12 -0.13
C ARG A 63 13.11 4.02 -0.79
N VAL A 64 12.36 4.37 -1.84
CA VAL A 64 11.59 3.41 -2.65
C VAL A 64 12.53 2.38 -3.29
N ALA A 65 13.63 2.83 -3.91
CA ALA A 65 14.61 1.95 -4.54
C ALA A 65 15.25 0.97 -3.55
N ARG A 66 15.60 1.43 -2.34
CA ARG A 66 16.13 0.57 -1.27
C ARG A 66 15.09 -0.46 -0.84
N ARG A 67 13.81 -0.08 -0.73
CA ARG A 67 12.76 -1.03 -0.37
C ARG A 67 12.54 -2.09 -1.44
N LEU A 68 12.56 -1.71 -2.72
CA LEU A 68 12.47 -2.65 -3.84
C LEU A 68 13.61 -3.67 -3.82
N LYS A 69 14.86 -3.23 -3.59
CA LYS A 69 16.04 -4.11 -3.51
C LYS A 69 15.99 -5.09 -2.34
N GLY A 70 15.25 -4.78 -1.28
CA GLY A 70 15.09 -5.66 -0.12
C GLY A 70 14.24 -6.90 -0.40
N ALA A 71 13.43 -6.90 -1.46
CA ALA A 71 12.56 -8.02 -1.80
C ALA A 71 12.98 -8.66 -3.12
N THR A 72 12.91 -9.99 -3.20
CA THR A 72 13.17 -10.73 -4.45
C THR A 72 11.99 -10.65 -5.40
N ALA A 73 10.77 -10.56 -4.86
CA ALA A 73 9.53 -10.39 -5.62
C ALA A 73 8.50 -9.62 -4.78
N TRP A 74 7.43 -9.16 -5.43
CA TRP A 74 6.31 -8.49 -4.77
C TRP A 74 5.01 -9.15 -5.20
N THR A 75 4.11 -9.36 -4.25
CA THR A 75 2.78 -9.91 -4.51
C THR A 75 1.71 -8.91 -4.09
N PHE A 76 0.71 -8.73 -4.94
CA PHE A 76 -0.51 -8.02 -4.57
C PHE A 76 -1.24 -8.76 -3.45
N VAL A 77 -1.77 -8.02 -2.47
CA VAL A 77 -2.49 -8.59 -1.31
C VAL A 77 -3.98 -8.27 -1.39
N GLY A 78 -4.34 -7.04 -1.77
CA GLY A 78 -5.74 -6.62 -1.82
C GLY A 78 -5.86 -5.11 -1.94
N CYS A 79 -7.11 -4.65 -2.08
CA CYS A 79 -7.46 -3.25 -1.95
C CYS A 79 -8.69 -3.10 -1.04
N ASP A 80 -8.72 -2.03 -0.27
CA ASP A 80 -9.91 -1.55 0.40
C ASP A 80 -10.58 -0.48 -0.45
N ASP A 81 -11.91 -0.56 -0.54
CA ASP A 81 -12.75 0.53 -1.03
C ASP A 81 -13.07 1.47 0.14
N VAL A 82 -12.60 2.70 0.00
CA VAL A 82 -12.75 3.76 0.99
C VAL A 82 -13.45 4.99 0.40
N ASP A 83 -14.11 4.84 -0.75
CA ASP A 83 -14.91 5.91 -1.31
C ASP A 83 -16.01 6.36 -0.34
N GLY A 84 -16.34 7.65 -0.38
CA GLY A 84 -17.28 8.28 0.55
C GLY A 84 -16.80 8.43 2.00
N ARG A 85 -15.60 7.92 2.37
CA ARG A 85 -15.06 8.05 3.75
C ARG A 85 -14.37 9.38 4.05
N GLY A 86 -14.39 10.34 3.11
CA GLY A 86 -13.81 11.67 3.31
C GLY A 86 -12.28 11.72 3.43
N MET A 87 -11.57 10.67 3.00
CA MET A 87 -10.12 10.60 3.08
C MET A 87 -9.46 11.41 1.95
N SER A 88 -8.46 12.23 2.29
CA SER A 88 -7.66 12.97 1.29
C SER A 88 -6.16 12.93 1.62
N ARG A 89 -5.33 13.00 0.58
CA ARG A 89 -3.87 13.11 0.70
C ARG A 89 -3.34 14.05 -0.38
N LEU A 90 -2.56 15.06 0.03
CA LEU A 90 -1.93 16.04 -0.89
C LEU A 90 -2.94 16.59 -1.93
N GLY A 91 -4.14 16.96 -1.47
CA GLY A 91 -5.21 17.50 -2.31
C GLY A 91 -5.95 16.50 -3.21
N THR A 92 -5.61 15.20 -3.15
CA THR A 92 -6.32 14.14 -3.88
C THR A 92 -7.27 13.41 -2.94
N GLN A 93 -8.53 13.25 -3.36
CA GLN A 93 -9.50 12.41 -2.64
C GLN A 93 -9.13 10.93 -2.82
N ILE A 94 -9.02 10.20 -1.72
CA ILE A 94 -8.67 8.79 -1.71
C ILE A 94 -9.95 7.97 -1.78
N THR A 95 -10.02 7.08 -2.77
CA THR A 95 -11.15 6.15 -2.94
C THR A 95 -10.72 4.72 -2.73
N ARG A 96 -9.42 4.41 -2.85
CA ARG A 96 -8.89 3.05 -2.71
C ARG A 96 -7.55 3.04 -2.00
N ILE A 97 -7.33 2.01 -1.20
CA ILE A 97 -6.05 1.74 -0.52
C ILE A 97 -5.63 0.34 -0.89
N CYS A 98 -4.50 0.19 -1.58
CA CYS A 98 -4.06 -1.09 -2.08
C CYS A 98 -2.71 -1.52 -1.49
N TYR A 99 -2.54 -2.82 -1.39
CA TYR A 99 -1.46 -3.43 -0.62
C TYR A 99 -0.65 -4.38 -1.48
N ALA A 100 0.68 -4.32 -1.35
CA ALA A 100 1.59 -5.32 -1.89
C ALA A 100 2.60 -5.76 -0.84
N LYS A 101 2.90 -7.06 -0.81
CA LYS A 101 3.86 -7.68 0.10
C LYS A 101 5.14 -8.04 -0.65
N GLY A 102 6.29 -7.57 -0.17
CA GLY A 102 7.61 -8.02 -0.60
C GLY A 102 7.89 -9.43 -0.08
N LEU A 103 8.40 -10.29 -0.95
CA LEU A 103 8.83 -11.66 -0.70
C LEU A 103 10.37 -11.71 -0.65
N GLY A 104 10.95 -12.60 0.15
CA GLY A 104 12.39 -12.80 0.22
C GLY A 104 12.95 -12.95 1.64
N PRO A 105 14.27 -13.14 1.78
CA PRO A 105 14.91 -13.52 3.04
C PRO A 105 15.06 -12.40 4.08
N ALA A 106 14.87 -11.11 3.75
CA ALA A 106 15.05 -10.01 4.70
C ALA A 106 14.31 -8.72 4.29
N PRO A 107 13.89 -7.90 5.27
CA PRO A 107 12.68 -8.12 6.06
C PRO A 107 11.39 -8.11 5.20
N ASN A 108 10.33 -8.74 5.71
CA ASN A 108 9.03 -8.70 5.06
C ASN A 108 8.57 -7.25 4.93
N SER A 109 8.10 -6.92 3.73
CA SER A 109 7.79 -5.56 3.36
C SER A 109 6.33 -5.45 3.02
N LEU A 110 5.62 -4.49 3.59
CA LEU A 110 4.31 -4.10 3.10
C LEU A 110 4.44 -2.73 2.44
N ALA A 111 3.95 -2.62 1.21
CA ALA A 111 3.71 -1.35 0.56
C ALA A 111 2.21 -1.09 0.58
N THR A 112 1.84 0.12 0.99
CA THR A 112 0.48 0.65 0.89
C THR A 112 0.49 1.79 -0.11
N VAL A 113 -0.41 1.74 -1.09
CA VAL A 113 -0.58 2.80 -2.09
C VAL A 113 -1.99 3.36 -1.98
N LEU A 114 -2.10 4.67 -1.80
CA LEU A 114 -3.35 5.40 -1.77
C LEU A 114 -3.69 5.85 -3.19
N TYR A 115 -4.88 5.54 -3.68
CA TYR A 115 -5.32 5.86 -5.03
C TYR A 115 -6.52 6.80 -5.05
N GLY A 116 -6.48 7.73 -6.00
CA GLY A 116 -7.65 8.49 -6.43
C GLY A 116 -8.62 7.64 -7.25
N ALA A 117 -9.77 8.22 -7.60
CA ALA A 117 -10.78 7.55 -8.42
C ALA A 117 -10.23 7.11 -9.80
N ASP A 118 -9.25 7.86 -10.33
CA ASP A 118 -8.56 7.68 -11.59
C ASP A 118 -7.35 6.72 -11.53
N TRP A 119 -7.16 6.03 -10.41
CA TRP A 119 -6.02 5.14 -10.16
C TRP A 119 -4.64 5.82 -10.18
N ARG A 120 -4.59 7.14 -10.06
CA ARG A 120 -3.31 7.83 -9.81
C ARG A 120 -2.95 7.72 -8.34
N ALA A 121 -1.70 7.35 -8.06
CA ALA A 121 -1.21 7.20 -6.70
C ALA A 121 -1.06 8.58 -6.05
N ALA A 122 -1.69 8.76 -4.90
CA ALA A 122 -1.67 9.97 -4.09
C ALA A 122 -0.81 9.81 -2.81
N GLY A 123 -0.41 8.58 -2.47
CA GLY A 123 0.53 8.29 -1.40
C GLY A 123 1.15 6.90 -1.53
N ILE A 124 2.38 6.76 -1.06
CA ILE A 124 3.12 5.49 -1.00
C ILE A 124 3.74 5.39 0.38
N GLU A 125 3.40 4.33 1.11
CA GLU A 125 3.87 4.07 2.46
C GLU A 125 4.46 2.66 2.54
N PHE A 126 5.51 2.49 3.35
CA PHE A 126 6.17 1.20 3.55
C PHE A 126 6.26 0.85 5.03
N TYR A 127 6.03 -0.42 5.33
CA TYR A 127 6.16 -0.99 6.67
C TYR A 127 7.09 -2.20 6.63
N SER A 128 7.83 -2.41 7.71
CA SER A 128 8.69 -3.57 7.94
C SER A 128 8.13 -4.36 9.11
N PHE A 129 8.12 -5.70 9.01
CA PHE A 129 7.65 -6.59 10.07
C PHE A 129 8.40 -7.92 10.04
#